data_AF-A0A1S2LM37-F1
#
_entry.id   AF-A0A1S2LM37-F1
#
_cell.length_a   1.000
_cell.length_b   1.000
_cell.length_c   1.000
_cell.angle_alpha   90.00
_cell.angle_beta   90.00
_cell.angle_gamma   90.00
#
_symmetry.space_group_name_H-M   'P 1'
#
loop_
_entity.id
_entity.type
_entity.pdbx_description
1 polymer ?
#
loop_
_entity_poly.entity_id
_entity_poly.type
_entity_poly.pdbx_seq_one_letter_code
_entity_poly.pdbx_strand_id
1 'polypeptide(L)' 'MNRETYRAMIRGLIATIIEKEVVLGESDAKESVLTILYLLEDLDLFWNSDMEFEENAEHLQHFIDRTREKYTLGGTDG' A
#
# COMPACT_ATOMS: atom_id res chain seq x y z
N MET A 1 -15.58 9.30 5.83
CA MET A 1 -14.66 10.04 4.92
C MET A 1 -15.41 10.31 3.61
N ASN A 2 -15.14 11.39 2.88
CA ASN A 2 -15.71 11.51 1.52
C ASN A 2 -14.84 10.75 0.50
N ARG A 3 -15.41 10.41 -0.67
CA ARG A 3 -14.74 9.61 -1.70
C ARG A 3 -13.44 10.24 -2.20
N GLU A 4 -13.40 11.56 -2.35
CA GLU A 4 -12.22 12.27 -2.88
C GLU A 4 -11.06 12.24 -1.90
N THR A 5 -11.32 12.49 -0.62
CA THR A 5 -10.29 12.45 0.43
C THR A 5 -9.77 11.02 0.63
N TYR A 6 -10.65 10.01 0.61
CA TYR A 6 -10.22 8.61 0.63
C TYR A 6 -9.28 8.30 -0.54
N ARG A 7 -9.68 8.64 -1.78
CA ARG A 7 -8.85 8.45 -2.98
C ARG A 7 -7.51 9.16 -2.90
N ALA A 8 -7.49 10.39 -2.40
CA ALA A 8 -6.25 11.16 -2.25
C ALA A 8 -5.29 10.50 -1.24
N MET A 9 -5.81 9.99 -0.11
CA MET A 9 -5.00 9.27 0.86
C MET A 9 -4.40 7.99 0.29
N ILE A 10 -5.23 7.13 -0.30
CA ILE A 10 -4.74 5.86 -0.88
C ILE A 10 -3.65 6.12 -1.92
N ARG A 11 -3.85 7.10 -2.82
CA ARG A 11 -2.85 7.50 -3.82
C ARG A 11 -1.56 8.02 -3.17
N GLY A 12 -1.67 8.83 -2.12
CA GLY A 12 -0.51 9.36 -1.39
C GLY A 12 0.29 8.26 -0.69
N LEU A 13 -0.37 7.27 -0.10
CA LEU A 13 0.29 6.12 0.54
C LEU A 13 1.01 5.23 -0.48
N ILE A 14 0.38 4.94 -1.62
CA ILE A 14 1.01 4.22 -2.73
C ILE A 14 2.25 4.96 -3.23
N ALA A 15 2.14 6.27 -3.48
CA ALA A 15 3.27 7.07 -3.92
C ALA A 15 4.40 7.05 -2.89
N THR A 16 4.09 7.10 -1.59
CA THR A 16 5.08 7.05 -0.52
C THR A 16 5.82 5.70 -0.50
N ILE A 17 5.13 4.58 -0.72
CA ILE A 17 5.76 3.26 -0.86
C ILE A 17 6.79 3.26 -2.00
N ILE A 18 6.38 3.75 -3.17
CA ILE A 18 7.23 3.81 -4.37
C ILE A 18 8.47 4.68 -4.10
N GLU A 19 8.29 5.88 -3.55
CA GLU A 19 9.40 6.81 -3.28
C GLU A 19 10.36 6.26 -2.21
N LYS A 20 9.84 5.59 -1.16
CA LYS A 20 10.68 4.94 -0.14
C LYS A 20 11.60 3.90 -0.77
N GLU A 21 11.07 3.08 -1.66
CA GLU A 21 11.86 2.08 -2.39
C GLU A 21 12.90 2.73 -3.31
N VAL A 22 12.52 3.76 -4.07
CA VAL A 22 13.44 4.48 -4.97
C VAL A 22 14.59 5.14 -4.22
N VAL A 23 14.32 5.75 -3.07
CA VAL A 23 15.31 6.53 -2.30
C VAL A 23 16.22 5.64 -1.45
N LEU A 24 15.67 4.59 -0.83
CA LEU A 24 16.40 3.75 0.12
C LEU A 24 16.94 2.45 -0.51
N GLY A 25 16.35 2.00 -1.61
CA GLY A 25 16.53 0.65 -2.12
C GLY A 25 15.67 -0.37 -1.36
N GLU A 26 15.53 -1.56 -1.95
CA GLU A 26 14.58 -2.57 -1.46
C GLU A 26 14.84 -3.01 -0.02
N SER A 27 16.08 -3.41 0.32
CA SER A 27 16.43 -3.87 1.67
C SER A 27 16.05 -2.85 2.75
N ASP A 28 16.49 -1.60 2.59
CA ASP A 28 16.33 -0.55 3.60
C ASP A 28 14.91 0.03 3.62
N ALA A 29 14.16 -0.09 2.53
CA ALA A 29 12.76 0.32 2.47
C ALA A 29 11.81 -0.68 3.14
N LYS A 30 12.20 -1.95 3.32
CA LYS A 30 11.31 -3.05 3.72
C LYS A 30 10.40 -2.77 4.90
N GLU A 31 10.96 -2.35 6.03
CA GLU A 31 10.18 -2.09 7.24
C GLU A 31 9.20 -0.92 7.04
N SER A 32 9.65 0.16 6.41
CA SER A 32 8.80 1.32 6.11
C SER A 32 7.68 0.96 5.14
N VAL A 33 7.98 0.22 4.08
CA VAL A 33 6.99 -0.19 3.07
C VAL A 33 5.94 -1.10 3.69
N LEU A 34 6.34 -2.12 4.46
CA LEU A 34 5.39 -3.01 5.14
C LEU A 34 4.50 -2.26 6.13
N THR A 35 5.05 -1.29 6.86
CA THR A 35 4.27 -0.45 7.78
C THR A 35 3.20 0.36 7.05
N ILE A 36 3.55 0.98 5.93
CA ILE A 36 2.60 1.76 5.13
C ILE A 36 1.55 0.84 4.49
N LEU A 37 1.95 -0.36 4.08
CA LEU A 37 1.06 -1.40 3.55
C LEU A 37 -0.02 -1.79 4.56
N TYR A 38 0.36 -2.08 5.81
CA TYR A 38 -0.60 -2.39 6.87
C TYR A 38 -1.53 -1.21 7.15
N LEU A 39 -1.00 0.01 7.19
CA LEU A 39 -1.84 1.21 7.35
C LEU A 39 -2.83 1.35 6.20
N LEU A 40 -2.41 1.11 4.97
CA LEU A 40 -3.27 1.22 3.80
C LEU A 40 -4.44 0.23 3.86
N GLU A 41 -4.19 -1.02 4.26
CA GLU A 41 -5.24 -2.03 4.46
C GLU A 41 -6.20 -1.67 5.60
N ASP A 42 -5.67 -1.21 6.74
CA ASP A 42 -6.48 -0.79 7.88
C ASP A 42 -7.41 0.38 7.50
N LEU A 43 -6.89 1.35 6.74
CA LEU A 43 -7.67 2.50 6.28
C LEU A 43 -8.70 2.13 5.22
N ASP A 44 -8.37 1.19 4.33
CA ASP A 44 -9.33 0.64 3.37
C ASP A 44 -10.46 -0.08 4.09
N LEU A 45 -10.15 -0.98 5.02
CA LEU A 45 -11.15 -1.69 5.81
C LEU A 45 -12.02 -0.73 6.63
N PHE A 46 -11.43 0.30 7.23
CA PHE A 46 -12.16 1.23 8.09
C PHE A 46 -13.09 2.17 7.31
N TRP A 47 -12.65 2.68 6.15
CA TRP A 47 -13.44 3.66 5.39
C TRP A 47 -14.26 3.05 4.25
N ASN A 48 -13.87 1.90 3.74
CA ASN A 48 -14.51 1.23 2.61
C ASN A 48 -15.13 -0.13 2.99
N SER A 49 -15.48 -0.33 4.27
CA SER A 49 -16.09 -1.59 4.76
C SER A 49 -17.36 -1.99 4.01
N ASP A 50 -18.15 -0.99 3.60
CA ASP A 50 -19.41 -1.18 2.88
C ASP A 50 -19.21 -1.18 1.35
N MET A 51 -17.95 -1.21 0.90
CA MET A 51 -17.55 -1.20 -0.51
C MET A 51 -18.03 0.04 -1.31
N GLU A 52 -18.39 1.14 -0.64
CA GLU A 52 -18.93 2.35 -1.26
C GLU A 52 -17.95 3.11 -2.18
N PHE A 53 -16.65 2.82 -2.10
CA PHE A 53 -15.58 3.50 -2.84
C PHE A 53 -14.92 2.65 -3.94
N GLU A 54 -15.56 1.52 -4.31
CA GLU A 54 -15.09 0.38 -5.12
C GLU A 54 -14.45 0.64 -6.51
N GLU A 55 -14.51 1.84 -7.07
CA GLU A 55 -14.12 2.09 -8.49
C GLU A 55 -12.67 1.66 -8.85
N ASN A 56 -11.79 1.32 -7.89
CA ASN A 56 -10.44 0.80 -8.14
C ASN A 56 -10.00 -0.31 -7.16
N ALA A 57 -10.93 -1.02 -6.52
CA ALA A 57 -10.60 -2.01 -5.49
C ALA A 57 -9.64 -3.11 -6.00
N GLU A 58 -9.85 -3.61 -7.22
CA GLU A 58 -8.99 -4.63 -7.83
C GLU A 58 -7.55 -4.15 -8.04
N HIS A 59 -7.35 -2.92 -8.52
CA HIS A 59 -6.02 -2.36 -8.72
C HIS A 59 -5.28 -2.12 -7.39
N LEU A 60 -6.01 -1.68 -6.37
CA LEU A 60 -5.47 -1.49 -5.04
C LEU A 60 -5.04 -2.83 -4.43
N GLN A 61 -5.91 -3.83 -4.48
CA GLN A 61 -5.63 -5.17 -3.98
C GLN A 61 -4.44 -5.79 -4.71
N HIS A 62 -4.40 -5.69 -6.04
CA HIS A 62 -3.28 -6.17 -6.82
C HIS A 62 -1.96 -5.48 -6.43
N PHE A 63 -1.96 -4.16 -6.18
CA PHE A 63 -0.77 -3.46 -5.69
C PHE A 63 -0.33 -3.96 -4.31
N ILE A 64 -1.27 -4.14 -3.38
CA ILE A 64 -1.01 -4.66 -2.03
C ILE A 64 -0.36 -6.04 -2.12
N ASP A 65 -0.98 -6.96 -2.85
CA ASP A 65 -0.54 -8.36 -2.95
C ASP A 65 0.86 -8.46 -3.55
N ARG A 66 1.12 -7.73 -4.65
CA ARG A 66 2.43 -7.71 -5.31
C ARG A 66 3.52 -7.12 -4.43
N THR A 67 3.21 -6.04 -3.71
CA THR A 67 4.19 -5.39 -2.83
C THR A 67 4.46 -6.27 -1.62
N ARG A 68 3.44 -6.91 -1.04
CA ARG A 68 3.61 -7.88 0.05
C ARG A 68 4.44 -9.08 -0.40
N GLU A 69 4.13 -9.67 -1.56
CA GLU A 69 4.88 -10.79 -2.15
C GLU A 69 6.38 -10.45 -2.22
N LYS A 70 6.71 -9.31 -2.81
CA LYS A 70 8.08 -8.80 -2.89
C LYS A 70 8.79 -8.75 -1.53
N TYR A 71 8.19 -8.10 -0.55
CA TYR A 71 8.85 -7.83 0.73
C TYR A 71 8.80 -8.99 1.75
N THR A 72 7.88 -9.96 1.57
CA THR A 72 7.76 -11.13 2.44
C THR A 72 8.49 -12.37 1.93
N LEU A 73 8.58 -12.55 0.60
CA LEU A 73 9.26 -13.69 -0.03
C LEU A 73 10.64 -13.34 -0.58
N GLY A 74 10.92 -12.07 -0.90
CA GLY A 74 12.22 -11.60 -1.43
C GLY A 74 13.33 -11.42 -0.38
N GLY A 75 13.17 -11.95 0.83
CA GLY A 75 14.11 -11.77 1.95
C GLY A 75 15.26 -12.78 2.03
N THR A 76 15.49 -13.58 0.99
CA THR A 76 16.69 -14.42 0.87
C THR A 76 17.50 -13.91 -0.31
N ASP A 77 18.43 -12.99 -0.05
CA ASP A 77 19.76 -12.92 -0.69
C ASP A 77 20.46 -11.64 -0.21
N GLY A 78 21.54 -11.82 0.57
CA GLY A 78 22.40 -10.76 1.10
C GLY A 78 22.96 -11.06 2.48
#